data_AF-A0A951YCB5-F1
#
_entry.id   AF-A0A951YCB5-F1
#
_cell.length_a   1.000
_cell.length_b   1.000
_cell.length_c   1.000
_cell.angle_alpha   90.00
_cell.angle_beta   90.00
_cell.angle_gamma   90.00
#
_symmetry.space_group_name_H-M   'P 1'
#
loop_
_entity.id
_entity.type
_entity.pdbx_description
1 polymer ?
#
loop_
_entity_poly.entity_id
_entity_poly.type
_entity_poly.pdbx_seq_one_letter_code
_entity_poly.pdbx_strand_id
1 'polypeptide(L)'
;TLDSFYTSLDSFEQYTLDLANYWGVGEKGKDNGILIAICNGYRHIRIHNGYGIEKLISDEETKKVLDEFFIPYFRQGQYYEGTIAGLQGLTELVKTKKK
;
A
#
# COMPACT_ATOMS: atom_id res chain seq x y z
N THR A 1 3.66 -7.90 4.92
CA THR A 1 3.55 -8.89 3.83
C THR A 1 2.69 -10.05 4.33
N LEU A 2 1.99 -10.74 3.44
CA LEU A 2 1.11 -11.87 3.78
C LEU A 2 1.48 -13.08 2.93
N ASP A 3 1.37 -14.25 3.53
CA ASP A 3 1.41 -15.51 2.80
C ASP A 3 0.02 -15.82 2.19
N SER A 4 0.02 -16.47 1.04
CA SER A 4 -1.18 -17.01 0.38
C SER A 4 -2.00 -17.97 1.26
N PHE A 5 -1.43 -18.53 2.33
CA PHE A 5 -2.20 -19.38 3.26
C PHE A 5 -3.30 -18.65 4.04
N TYR A 6 -3.20 -17.33 4.21
CA TYR A 6 -4.13 -16.57 5.08
C TYR A 6 -5.36 -16.02 4.36
N THR A 7 -5.34 -15.92 3.03
CA THR A 7 -6.42 -15.33 2.24
C THR A 7 -6.37 -15.90 0.82
N SER A 8 -7.47 -15.81 0.07
CA SER A 8 -7.49 -16.03 -1.38
C SER A 8 -7.16 -14.74 -2.14
N LEU A 9 -6.96 -14.84 -3.46
CA LEU A 9 -6.83 -13.66 -4.33
C LEU A 9 -8.12 -12.83 -4.34
N ASP A 10 -9.29 -13.47 -4.47
CA ASP A 10 -10.59 -12.79 -4.54
C ASP A 10 -10.94 -12.04 -3.24
N SER A 11 -10.48 -12.55 -2.09
CA SER A 11 -10.73 -11.93 -0.78
C SER A 11 -9.59 -11.01 -0.32
N PHE A 12 -8.49 -10.91 -1.07
CA PHE A 12 -7.29 -10.19 -0.63
C PHE A 12 -7.57 -8.71 -0.30
N GLU A 13 -8.36 -8.05 -1.14
CA GLU A 13 -8.70 -6.63 -0.97
C GLU A 13 -9.48 -6.39 0.33
N GLN A 14 -10.59 -7.12 0.52
CA GLN A 14 -11.41 -7.00 1.72
C GLN A 14 -10.65 -7.41 2.99
N TYR A 15 -9.93 -8.53 2.94
CA TYR A 15 -9.16 -9.03 4.09
C TYR A 15 -8.12 -8.02 4.57
N THR A 16 -7.40 -7.39 3.63
CA THR A 16 -6.35 -6.42 3.97
C THR A 16 -6.91 -5.08 4.42
N LEU A 17 -8.10 -4.69 3.93
CA LEU A 17 -8.83 -3.53 4.44
C LEU A 17 -9.30 -3.76 5.89
N ASP A 18 -9.90 -4.93 6.17
CA ASP A 18 -10.35 -5.29 7.52
C ASP A 18 -9.17 -5.32 8.49
N LEU A 19 -8.01 -5.82 8.05
CA LEU A 19 -6.78 -5.81 8.83
C LEU A 19 -6.28 -4.38 9.12
N ALA A 20 -6.35 -3.47 8.14
CA ALA A 20 -5.99 -2.06 8.33
C ALA A 20 -6.86 -1.40 9.41
N ASN A 21 -8.17 -1.67 9.36
CA ASN A 21 -9.14 -1.16 10.33
C ASN A 21 -8.92 -1.77 11.71
N TYR A 22 -8.69 -3.08 11.79
CA TYR A 22 -8.45 -3.79 13.05
C TYR A 22 -7.19 -3.30 13.76
N TRP A 23 -6.10 -3.04 13.02
CA TRP A 23 -4.87 -2.47 13.56
C TRP A 23 -4.99 -0.98 13.90
N GLY A 24 -6.02 -0.30 13.40
CA GLY A 24 -6.17 1.15 13.58
C GLY A 24 -5.03 1.92 12.94
N VAL A 25 -4.65 1.59 11.70
CA VAL A 25 -3.52 2.21 11.00
C VAL A 25 -3.75 3.72 10.86
N GLY A 26 -2.82 4.51 11.40
CA GLY A 26 -2.88 5.98 11.42
C GLY A 26 -3.10 6.55 12.82
N GLU A 27 -3.40 7.84 12.89
CA GLU A 27 -3.74 8.50 14.15
C GLU A 27 -5.23 8.34 14.48
N LYS A 28 -5.53 8.05 15.76
CA LYS A 28 -6.89 7.85 16.25
C LYS A 28 -7.80 9.04 15.87
N GLY A 29 -8.88 8.75 15.16
CA GLY A 29 -9.89 9.74 14.75
C GLY A 29 -9.46 10.69 13.63
N LYS A 30 -8.30 10.45 13.01
CA LYS A 30 -7.85 11.24 11.84
C LYS A 30 -7.92 10.46 10.53
N ASP A 31 -7.96 9.14 10.58
CA ASP A 31 -8.01 8.25 9.40
C ASP A 31 -6.91 8.58 8.37
N ASN A 32 -5.72 8.95 8.85
CA ASN A 32 -4.61 9.41 8.02
C ASN A 32 -3.53 8.34 7.80
N GLY A 33 -3.90 7.06 7.95
CA GLY A 33 -3.01 5.93 7.74
C GLY A 33 -2.91 5.52 6.28
N ILE A 34 -1.81 4.83 5.95
CA ILE A 34 -1.65 4.08 4.69
C ILE A 34 -1.21 2.66 5.07
N LEU A 35 -1.93 1.64 4.58
CA LEU A 35 -1.51 0.24 4.67
C LEU A 35 -1.06 -0.25 3.29
N ILE A 36 0.09 -0.92 3.24
CA ILE A 36 0.58 -1.59 2.03
C ILE A 36 0.59 -3.10 2.30
N ALA A 37 -0.23 -3.84 1.56
CA ALA A 37 -0.32 -5.29 1.63
C ALA A 37 0.33 -5.91 0.40
N ILE A 38 1.26 -6.84 0.61
CA ILE A 38 1.97 -7.57 -0.45
C ILE A 38 1.81 -9.06 -0.19
N CYS A 39 1.35 -9.79 -1.19
CA CYS A 39 1.34 -11.26 -1.22
C CYS A 39 2.17 -11.76 -2.40
N ASN A 40 3.30 -12.39 -2.09
CA ASN A 40 4.17 -12.95 -3.11
C ASN A 40 3.54 -14.16 -3.82
N GLY A 41 2.84 -15.03 -3.08
CA GLY A 41 2.17 -16.22 -3.63
C GLY A 41 1.17 -15.89 -4.75
N TYR A 42 0.46 -14.76 -4.63
CA TYR A 42 -0.45 -14.25 -5.68
C TYR A 42 0.18 -13.20 -6.59
N ARG A 43 1.45 -12.84 -6.38
CA ARG A 43 2.13 -11.71 -7.03
C ARG A 43 1.29 -10.44 -7.00
N HIS A 44 0.63 -10.18 -5.87
CA HIS A 44 -0.38 -9.15 -5.73
C HIS A 44 0.03 -8.13 -4.66
N ILE A 45 -0.29 -6.86 -4.90
CA ILE A 45 -0.03 -5.74 -3.99
C ILE A 45 -1.27 -4.85 -3.95
N ARG A 46 -1.62 -4.39 -2.75
CA ARG A 46 -2.69 -3.42 -2.53
C ARG A 46 -2.26 -2.35 -1.56
N ILE A 47 -2.72 -1.12 -1.81
CA ILE A 47 -2.51 0.01 -0.93
C ILE A 47 -3.88 0.51 -0.50
N HIS A 48 -4.09 0.64 0.80
CA HIS A 48 -5.29 1.19 1.40
C HIS A 48 -4.95 2.55 2.00
N ASN A 49 -5.55 3.60 1.45
CA ASN A 49 -5.49 4.95 1.98
C ASN A 49 -6.63 5.15 2.98
N GLY A 50 -6.36 5.78 4.12
CA GLY A 50 -7.43 6.21 5.03
C GLY A 50 -8.11 7.47 4.52
N TYR A 51 -9.41 7.64 4.78
CA TYR A 51 -10.20 8.78 4.31
C TYR A 51 -9.60 10.16 4.67
N GLY A 52 -8.90 10.26 5.79
CA GLY A 52 -8.27 11.50 6.22
C GLY A 52 -7.03 11.86 5.40
N ILE A 53 -6.30 10.87 4.88
CA ILE A 53 -5.12 11.12 4.05
C ILE A 53 -5.48 11.43 2.59
N GLU A 54 -6.66 11.03 2.13
CA GLU A 54 -7.14 11.31 0.76
C GLU A 54 -7.21 12.80 0.43
N LYS A 55 -7.36 13.66 1.45
CA LYS A 55 -7.29 15.12 1.31
C LYS A 55 -5.90 15.63 0.91
N LEU A 56 -4.87 14.83 1.13
CA LEU A 56 -3.47 15.15 0.85
C LEU A 56 -2.97 14.40 -0.39
N ILE A 57 -3.28 13.11 -0.49
CA ILE A 57 -2.84 12.22 -1.58
C ILE A 57 -4.00 11.35 -2.05
N SER A 58 -4.26 11.31 -3.35
CA SER A 58 -5.36 10.48 -3.88
C SER A 58 -4.95 9.04 -4.14
N ASP A 59 -5.94 8.14 -4.25
CA ASP A 59 -5.71 6.75 -4.66
C ASP A 59 -5.02 6.64 -6.02
N GLU A 60 -5.30 7.57 -6.94
CA GLU A 60 -4.67 7.60 -8.25
C GLU A 60 -3.17 7.93 -8.15
N GLU A 61 -2.79 8.84 -7.24
CA GLU A 61 -1.39 9.18 -6.99
C GLU A 61 -0.64 8.02 -6.34
N THR A 62 -1.25 7.39 -5.34
CA THR A 62 -0.71 6.18 -4.72
C THR A 62 -0.56 5.04 -5.74
N LYS A 63 -1.53 4.88 -6.65
CA LYS A 63 -1.46 3.90 -7.74
C LYS A 63 -0.32 4.19 -8.72
N LYS A 64 -0.09 5.46 -9.07
CA LYS A 64 1.08 5.84 -9.90
C LYS A 64 2.39 5.42 -9.24
N VAL A 65 2.52 5.65 -7.93
CA VAL A 65 3.71 5.20 -7.19
C VAL A 65 3.86 3.66 -7.23
N LEU A 66 2.76 2.93 -7.09
CA LEU A 66 2.73 1.47 -7.23
C LEU A 66 3.24 1.03 -8.61
N ASP A 67 2.69 1.61 -9.68
CA ASP A 67 3.01 1.25 -11.05
C ASP A 67 4.45 1.62 -11.45
N GLU A 68 4.98 2.74 -10.93
CA GLU A 68 6.33 3.24 -11.26
C GLU A 68 7.44 2.62 -10.41
N PHE A 69 7.19 2.39 -9.11
CA PHE A 69 8.26 2.05 -8.16
C PHE A 69 8.17 0.64 -7.56
N PHE A 70 6.99 0.02 -7.52
CA PHE A 70 6.84 -1.35 -7.01
C PHE A 70 6.84 -2.38 -8.15
N ILE A 71 5.93 -2.22 -9.11
CA ILE A 71 5.65 -3.24 -10.13
C ILE A 71 6.88 -3.60 -11.00
N PRO A 72 7.73 -2.67 -11.45
CA PRO A 72 8.89 -3.02 -12.30
C PRO A 72 9.87 -3.96 -11.61
N TYR A 73 10.10 -3.77 -10.31
CA TYR A 73 10.97 -4.63 -9.51
C TYR A 73 10.31 -5.97 -9.19
N PHE A 74 9.01 -5.96 -8.84
CA PHE A 74 8.27 -7.20 -8.52
C PHE A 74 8.17 -8.12 -9.73
N ARG A 75 8.07 -7.56 -10.95
CA ARG A 75 8.14 -8.33 -12.20
C ARG A 75 9.46 -9.09 -12.34
N GLN A 76 10.56 -8.54 -11.84
CA GLN A 76 11.89 -9.15 -11.85
C GLN A 76 12.17 -10.05 -10.63
N GLY A 77 11.18 -10.25 -9.74
CA GLY A 77 11.37 -10.99 -8.49
C GLY A 77 12.13 -10.22 -7.40
N GLN A 78 12.42 -8.94 -7.62
CA GLN A 78 13.15 -8.05 -6.71
C GLN A 78 12.19 -7.41 -5.70
N TYR A 79 11.57 -8.22 -4.85
CA TYR A 79 10.53 -7.74 -3.92
C TYR A 79 11.08 -6.81 -2.84
N TYR A 80 12.31 -7.05 -2.37
CA TYR A 80 12.93 -6.21 -1.36
C TYR A 80 13.21 -4.81 -1.92
N GLU A 81 13.90 -4.74 -3.05
CA GLU A 81 14.25 -3.50 -3.74
C GLU A 81 13.01 -2.72 -4.16
N GLY A 82 12.01 -3.41 -4.72
CA GLY A 82 10.73 -2.79 -5.09
C GLY A 82 9.96 -2.22 -3.91
N THR A 83 10.02 -2.89 -2.75
CA THR A 83 9.36 -2.38 -1.53
C THR A 83 10.07 -1.13 -1.02
N ILE A 84 11.40 -1.10 -1.03
CA ILE A 84 12.18 0.08 -0.64
C ILE A 84 11.92 1.25 -1.58
N ALA A 85 12.03 1.04 -2.91
CA ALA A 85 11.78 2.06 -3.92
C ALA A 85 10.36 2.63 -3.81
N GLY A 86 9.38 1.74 -3.64
CA GLY A 86 7.99 2.10 -3.44
C GLY A 86 7.72 2.95 -2.19
N LEU A 87 8.30 2.55 -1.04
CA LEU A 87 8.21 3.33 0.20
C LEU A 87 8.84 4.72 0.06
N GLN A 88 9.97 4.83 -0.65
CA GLN A 88 10.60 6.10 -0.96
C GLN A 88 9.69 6.99 -1.82
N GLY A 89 9.08 6.44 -2.87
CA GLY A 89 8.13 7.14 -3.72
C GLY A 89 6.91 7.66 -2.96
N LEU A 90 6.30 6.83 -2.09
CA LEU A 90 5.17 7.25 -1.26
C LEU A 90 5.56 8.34 -0.26
N THR A 91 6.73 8.21 0.36
CA THR A 91 7.24 9.21 1.30
C THR A 91 7.47 10.55 0.60
N GLU A 92 8.02 10.56 -0.60
CA GLU A 92 8.26 11.77 -1.37
C GLU A 92 6.98 12.43 -1.85
N LEU A 93 5.99 11.63 -2.28
CA LEU A 93 4.65 12.11 -2.62
C LEU A 93 4.02 12.85 -1.43
N VAL A 94 4.00 12.23 -0.24
CA VAL A 94 3.46 12.84 0.97
C VAL A 94 4.22 14.12 1.35
N LYS A 95 5.56 14.11 1.26
CA LYS A 95 6.36 15.31 1.53
C LYS A 95 6.05 16.46 0.60
N THR A 96 5.87 16.18 -0.69
CA THR A 96 5.58 17.19 -1.72
C THR A 96 4.23 17.85 -1.49
N LYS A 97 3.22 17.07 -1.09
CA LYS A 97 1.86 17.57 -0.85
C LYS A 97 1.67 18.32 0.46
N LYS A 98 2.53 18.09 1.46
CA LYS A 98 2.50 18.80 2.75
C LYS A 98 3.08 20.22 2.69
N LYS A 99 3.80 20.56 1.61
CA LYS A 99 4.34 21.90 1.37
C LYS A 99 3.26 22.80 0.77
#